data_AF-A0A645IDB6-F1
#
_entry.id   AF-A0A645IDB6-F1
#
_cell.length_a   1.000
_cell.length_b   1.000
_cell.length_c   1.000
_cell.angle_alpha   90.00
_cell.angle_beta   90.00
_cell.angle_gamma   90.00
#
_symmetry.space_group_name_H-M   'P 1'
#
loop_
_entity.id
_entity.type
_entity.pdbx_description
1 polymer ?
#
loop_
_entity_poly.entity_id
_entity_poly.type
_entity_poly.pdbx_seq_one_letter_code
_entity_poly.pdbx_strand_id
1 'polypeptide(L)'
;MLSLLDGEHALTLRYPKSEAPANLTASIETRRGVRVALLQQASFETGIPLVYAAVGTEQDGCFYPFATDCEPKLPLELPLDGLTRPVVQICDIYGRQAFFAIDQ
;
A
#
# COMPACT_ATOMS: atom_id res chain seq x y z
N MET A 1 -20.71 18.29 -31.27
CA MET A 1 -20.25 17.07 -30.59
C MET A 1 -18.92 17.43 -29.95
N LEU A 2 -18.90 17.69 -28.65
CA LEU A 2 -17.67 18.07 -27.93
C LEU A 2 -16.82 16.81 -27.73
N SER A 3 -15.53 16.89 -28.05
CA SER A 3 -14.60 15.77 -27.87
C SER A 3 -14.43 15.49 -26.38
N LEU A 4 -14.23 14.22 -26.03
CA LEU A 4 -13.85 13.78 -24.68
C LEU A 4 -12.48 14.35 -24.20
N LEU A 5 -11.80 15.08 -25.09
CA LEU A 5 -10.49 15.68 -24.88
C LEU A 5 -10.54 17.21 -24.74
N ASP A 6 -11.70 17.84 -24.94
CA ASP A 6 -11.84 19.30 -25.01
C ASP A 6 -12.14 19.95 -23.64
N GLY A 7 -11.95 19.23 -22.53
CA GLY A 7 -12.16 19.72 -21.17
C GLY A 7 -11.15 19.19 -20.16
N GLU A 8 -10.92 19.95 -19.08
CA GLU A 8 -10.23 19.43 -17.90
C GLU A 8 -11.11 18.36 -17.24
N HIS A 9 -10.81 17.11 -17.54
CA HIS A 9 -11.47 15.96 -16.92
C HIS A 9 -10.58 15.45 -15.79
N ALA A 10 -11.05 15.57 -14.55
CA ALA A 10 -10.41 14.92 -13.42
C ALA A 10 -10.44 13.41 -13.63
N LEU A 11 -9.32 12.84 -14.10
CA LEU A 11 -9.09 11.41 -14.21
C LEU A 11 -9.12 10.80 -12.80
N THR A 12 -10.32 10.39 -12.37
CA THR A 12 -10.52 9.76 -11.08
C THR A 12 -10.54 8.26 -11.29
N LEU A 13 -9.38 7.61 -11.12
CA LEU A 13 -9.30 6.15 -11.08
C LEU A 13 -9.94 5.65 -9.78
N ARG A 14 -11.18 5.14 -9.88
CA ARG A 14 -11.88 4.48 -8.77
C ARG A 14 -11.79 2.98 -8.97
N TYR A 15 -10.72 2.36 -8.49
CA TYR A 15 -10.67 0.90 -8.41
C TYR A 15 -11.71 0.44 -7.38
N PRO A 16 -12.55 -0.57 -7.69
CA PRO A 16 -13.47 -1.11 -6.70
C PRO A 16 -12.64 -1.64 -5.53
N LYS A 17 -13.07 -1.33 -4.30
CA LYS A 17 -12.48 -1.93 -3.09
C LYS A 17 -12.52 -3.44 -3.25
N SER A 18 -11.36 -4.09 -3.27
CA SER A 18 -11.32 -5.55 -3.38
C SER A 18 -11.94 -6.15 -2.13
N GLU A 19 -12.92 -7.04 -2.29
CA GLU A 19 -13.49 -7.83 -1.20
C GLU A 19 -12.66 -9.08 -0.91
N ALA A 20 -11.60 -9.33 -1.69
CA ALA A 20 -10.72 -10.46 -1.49
C ALA A 20 -10.00 -10.33 -0.13
N PRO A 21 -10.08 -11.35 0.74
CA PRO A 21 -9.36 -11.31 2.00
C PRO A 21 -7.85 -11.27 1.72
N ALA A 22 -7.15 -10.40 2.43
CA ALA A 22 -5.70 -10.28 2.35
C ALA A 22 -5.10 -10.52 3.73
N ASN A 23 -3.94 -11.17 3.76
CA ASN A 23 -3.17 -11.45 4.96
C ASN A 23 -1.94 -10.56 4.98
N LEU A 24 -1.61 -10.06 6.17
CA LEU A 24 -0.38 -9.32 6.43
C LEU A 24 0.18 -9.74 7.80
N THR A 25 1.45 -10.12 7.81
CA THR A 25 2.27 -10.19 9.01
C THR A 25 3.29 -9.07 8.88
N ALA A 26 3.17 -8.07 9.75
CA ALA A 26 4.06 -6.91 9.81
C ALA A 26 4.35 -6.53 11.26
N SER A 27 5.50 -5.90 11.50
CA SER A 27 5.83 -5.26 12.78
C SER A 27 6.48 -3.90 12.54
N ILE A 28 6.41 -3.03 13.54
CA ILE A 28 7.24 -1.82 13.57
C ILE A 28 8.50 -2.11 14.37
N GLU A 29 9.64 -1.75 13.80
CA GLU A 29 10.95 -1.92 14.44
C GLU A 29 11.75 -0.61 14.40
N THR A 30 12.71 -0.47 15.30
CA THR A 30 13.72 0.59 15.21
C THR A 30 15.05 -0.04 14.78
N ARG A 31 15.52 0.32 13.59
CA ARG A 31 16.79 -0.16 13.02
C ARG A 31 17.70 1.03 12.79
N ARG A 32 18.88 1.02 13.43
CA ARG A 32 19.88 2.11 13.34
C ARG A 32 19.30 3.51 13.65
N GLY A 33 18.34 3.57 14.59
CA GLY A 33 17.67 4.82 14.98
C GLY A 33 16.52 5.26 14.07
N VAL A 34 16.22 4.49 13.01
CA VAL A 34 15.12 4.75 12.07
C VAL A 34 13.97 3.79 12.38
N ARG A 35 12.75 4.32 12.41
CA ARG A 35 11.55 3.49 12.58
C ARG A 35 11.16 2.92 11.22
N VAL A 36 10.96 1.60 11.14
CA VAL A 36 10.64 0.88 9.90
C VAL A 36 9.44 -0.04 10.12
N ALA A 37 8.63 -0.23 9.08
CA ALA A 37 7.71 -1.36 8.98
C ALA A 37 8.47 -2.53 8.37
N LEU A 38 8.54 -3.64 9.10
CA LEU A 38 9.04 -4.91 8.58
C LEU A 38 7.83 -5.75 8.16
N LEU A 39 7.63 -5.92 6.86
CA LEU A 39 6.60 -6.79 6.30
C LEU A 39 7.19 -8.19 6.14
N GLN A 40 6.85 -9.12 7.04
CA GLN A 40 7.38 -10.49 6.98
C GLN A 40 6.63 -11.34 5.95
N GLN A 41 5.30 -11.21 5.87
CA GLN A 41 4.44 -11.96 4.95
C GLN A 41 3.28 -11.10 4.50
N ALA A 42 2.90 -11.18 3.22
CA ALA A 42 1.67 -10.57 2.73
C ALA A 42 1.16 -11.32 1.50
N SER A 43 -0.16 -11.49 1.39
CA SER A 43 -0.81 -12.19 0.26
C SER A 43 -2.31 -11.93 0.20
N PHE A 44 -2.90 -12.00 -0.99
CA PHE A 44 -4.35 -12.16 -1.17
C PHE A 44 -4.71 -13.66 -1.27
N GLU A 45 -3.93 -14.39 -2.05
CA GLU A 45 -4.07 -15.81 -2.29
C GLU A 45 -2.67 -16.42 -2.41
N THR A 46 -2.52 -17.65 -1.92
CA THR A 46 -1.23 -18.35 -1.95
C THR A 46 -0.74 -18.52 -3.39
N GLY A 47 0.51 -18.11 -3.65
CA GLY A 47 1.15 -18.26 -4.95
C GLY A 47 0.93 -17.12 -5.95
N ILE A 48 0.11 -16.13 -5.60
CA ILE A 48 -0.04 -14.92 -6.42
C ILE A 48 1.00 -13.87 -5.99
N PRO A 49 1.84 -13.36 -6.92
CA PRO A 49 2.89 -12.43 -6.57
C PRO A 49 2.33 -11.03 -6.25
N LEU A 50 2.95 -10.39 -5.27
CA LEU A 50 2.80 -8.96 -5.04
C LEU A 50 3.60 -8.19 -6.09
N VAL A 51 3.02 -7.09 -6.57
CA VAL A 51 3.66 -6.19 -7.53
C VAL A 51 3.94 -4.82 -6.94
N TYR A 52 3.32 -4.50 -5.80
CA TYR A 52 3.50 -3.22 -5.12
C TYR A 52 3.27 -3.37 -3.62
N ALA A 53 4.12 -2.73 -2.83
CA ALA A 53 3.90 -2.50 -1.41
C ALA A 53 4.27 -1.06 -1.05
N ALA A 54 3.52 -0.47 -0.13
CA ALA A 54 3.80 0.89 0.33
C ALA A 54 3.45 1.05 1.81
N VAL A 55 4.09 2.03 2.43
CA VAL A 55 3.67 2.62 3.70
C VAL A 55 3.31 4.08 3.45
N GLY A 56 2.31 4.56 4.15
CA GLY A 56 1.81 5.92 3.99
C GLY A 56 0.86 6.31 5.11
N THR A 57 0.09 7.35 4.86
CA THR A 57 -0.97 7.81 5.76
C THR A 57 -2.32 7.78 5.05
N GLU A 58 -3.37 7.50 5.81
CA GLU A 58 -4.74 7.67 5.36
C GLU A 58 -5.26 9.02 5.89
N GLN A 59 -5.81 9.82 4.99
CA GLN A 59 -6.46 11.09 5.32
C GLN A 59 -7.71 11.25 4.45
N ASP A 60 -8.86 11.48 5.08
CA ASP A 60 -10.14 11.78 4.44
C ASP A 60 -10.58 10.74 3.39
N GLY A 61 -10.27 9.46 3.64
CA GLY A 61 -10.56 8.33 2.75
C GLY A 61 -9.54 8.14 1.62
N CYS A 62 -8.47 8.93 1.60
CA CYS A 62 -7.40 8.86 0.60
C CYS A 62 -6.10 8.33 1.22
N PHE A 63 -5.45 7.41 0.51
CA PHE A 63 -4.12 6.91 0.90
C PHE A 63 -3.03 7.72 0.20
N TYR A 64 -2.09 8.23 1.00
CA TYR A 64 -0.93 8.99 0.54
C TYR A 64 0.34 8.18 0.81
N PRO A 65 0.94 7.57 -0.24
CA PRO A 65 2.15 6.76 -0.06
C PRO A 65 3.34 7.65 0.32
N PHE A 66 4.12 7.18 1.28
CA PHE A 66 5.37 7.81 1.74
C PHE A 66 6.60 7.07 1.21
N ALA A 67 6.63 5.75 1.34
CA ALA A 67 7.68 4.89 0.81
C ALA A 67 7.05 3.67 0.12
N THR A 68 7.63 3.27 -1.01
CA THR A 68 7.04 2.29 -1.92
C THR A 68 8.09 1.35 -2.47
N ASP A 69 7.71 0.11 -2.74
CA ASP A 69 8.50 -0.86 -3.46
C ASP A 69 7.65 -1.45 -4.61
N CYS A 70 8.21 -1.40 -5.83
CA CYS A 70 7.63 -2.02 -7.02
C CYS A 70 8.37 -3.35 -7.24
N GLU A 71 7.63 -4.45 -7.19
CA GLU A 71 8.15 -5.84 -7.09
C GLU A 71 8.70 -6.24 -5.70
N PRO A 72 7.89 -6.09 -4.63
CA PRO A 72 8.36 -6.31 -3.26
C PRO A 72 8.78 -7.77 -3.03
N LYS A 73 9.98 -7.94 -2.48
CA LYS A 73 10.49 -9.24 -1.99
C LYS A 73 10.41 -9.26 -0.47
N LEU A 74 9.67 -10.21 0.07
CA LEU A 74 9.50 -10.36 1.51
C LEU A 74 10.60 -11.23 2.14
N PRO A 75 11.10 -10.91 3.35
CA PRO A 75 10.69 -9.77 4.17
C PRO A 75 11.16 -8.42 3.61
N LEU A 76 10.31 -7.40 3.68
CA LEU A 76 10.55 -6.05 3.15
C LEU A 76 10.57 -5.03 4.29
N GLU A 77 11.55 -4.11 4.27
CA GLU A 77 11.62 -2.98 5.19
C GLU A 77 11.21 -1.68 4.49
N LEU A 78 10.27 -0.95 5.08
CA LEU A 78 9.85 0.37 4.60
C LEU A 78 9.99 1.41 5.72
N PRO A 79 10.61 2.57 5.48
CA PRO A 79 10.79 3.60 6.49
C PRO A 79 9.45 4.23 6.90
N LEU A 80 9.31 4.56 8.18
CA LEU A 80 8.11 5.18 8.76
C LEU A 80 8.38 6.58 9.34
N ASP A 81 9.53 7.18 9.06
CA ASP A 81 9.91 8.47 9.62
C ASP A 81 8.85 9.54 9.29
N GLY A 82 8.34 10.20 10.33
CA GLY A 82 7.28 11.22 10.19
C GLY A 82 5.85 10.66 10.13
N LEU A 83 5.65 9.35 10.04
CA LEU A 83 4.32 8.74 10.04
C LEU A 83 3.84 8.47 11.47
N THR A 84 2.77 9.14 11.89
CA THR A 84 2.16 8.94 13.22
C THR A 84 1.21 7.76 13.26
N ARG A 85 0.43 7.56 12.19
CA ARG A 85 -0.51 6.45 12.00
C ARG A 85 -0.23 5.78 10.66
N PRO A 86 0.81 4.94 10.59
CA PRO A 86 1.20 4.30 9.34
C PRO A 86 0.15 3.29 8.86
N VAL A 87 -0.11 3.34 7.57
CA VAL A 87 -0.94 2.36 6.84
C VAL A 87 -0.07 1.67 5.82
N VAL A 88 -0.14 0.35 5.77
CA VAL A 88 0.48 -0.49 4.73
C VAL A 88 -0.53 -0.70 3.62
N GLN A 89 -0.12 -0.46 2.37
CA GLN A 89 -0.83 -0.88 1.17
C GLN A 89 -0.06 -2.02 0.52
N ILE A 90 -0.78 -3.05 0.07
CA ILE A 90 -0.24 -4.08 -0.83
C ILE A 90 -1.11 -4.18 -2.09
N CYS A 91 -0.47 -4.55 -3.21
CA CYS A 91 -1.15 -4.84 -4.47
C CYS A 91 -0.55 -6.09 -5.12
N ASP A 92 -1.41 -6.93 -5.68
CA ASP A 92 -0.99 -8.09 -6.47
C ASP A 92 -1.09 -7.87 -7.98
N ILE A 93 -0.65 -8.87 -8.75
CA ILE A 93 -0.61 -8.80 -10.21
C ILE A 93 -2.00 -8.63 -10.87
N TYR A 94 -3.09 -8.88 -10.15
CA TYR A 94 -4.46 -8.68 -10.63
C TYR A 94 -5.01 -7.29 -10.26
N GLY A 95 -4.20 -6.44 -9.61
CA GLY A 95 -4.62 -5.11 -9.17
C GLY A 95 -5.49 -5.14 -7.91
N ARG A 96 -5.56 -6.27 -7.18
CA ARG A 96 -6.26 -6.32 -5.90
C ARG A 96 -5.44 -5.55 -4.88
N GLN A 97 -6.11 -4.67 -4.13
CA GLN A 97 -5.47 -3.80 -3.15
C GLN A 97 -6.06 -4.00 -1.75
N ALA A 98 -5.19 -3.96 -0.76
CA ALA A 98 -5.55 -4.06 0.65
C ALA A 98 -4.75 -3.05 1.46
N PHE A 99 -5.38 -2.53 2.50
CA PHE A 99 -4.84 -1.50 3.38
C PHE A 99 -4.92 -1.97 4.82
N PHE A 100 -3.82 -1.84 5.56
CA PHE A 100 -3.71 -2.29 6.94
C PHE A 100 -3.17 -1.15 7.78
N ALA A 101 -3.94 -0.72 8.79
CA ALA A 101 -3.36 0.08 9.87
C ALA A 101 -2.38 -0.83 10.62
N ILE A 102 -1.14 -0.36 10.80
CA ILE A 102 -0.16 -1.05 11.64
C ILE A 102 0.02 -0.23 12.91
N ASP A 103 -0.51 -0.77 14.00
CA ASP A 103 -0.29 -0.25 15.34
C ASP A 103 0.74 -1.16 16.02
N GLN A 104 1.65 -0.54 16.79
CA GLN A 104 2.77 -1.15 17.54
C GLN A 104 4.08 -1.27 16.78
#